data_AF-A0AB39HNL4-F1
#
_entry.id   AF-A0AB39HNL4-F1
#
_cell.length_a   1.000
_cell.length_b   1.000
_cell.length_c   1.000
_cell.angle_alpha   90.00
_cell.angle_beta   90.00
_cell.angle_gamma   90.00
#
_symmetry.space_group_name_H-M   'P 1'
#
loop_
_entity.id
_entity.type
_entity.pdbx_description
1 polymer ?
#
loop_
_entity_poly.entity_id
_entity_poly.type
_entity_poly.pdbx_seq_one_letter_code
_entity_poly.pdbx_strand_id
1 'polypeptide(L)'
;MSKKTYPKKDIIELARKYGELENDPEQTSLEKRLDKIIEFLQKEEVQYVLEQQSDKDSGAYFYNNEMNLTKAKGDAFKEYNYNQIDAIFLAVLISLSEQSFFKALRSNQSKIINPILEEEQWVEAFTNKLSRFETVWNEKDNRRSWEFVSVNLGSLFYQFTLLPKMSTHANEIQNKLYTLVKLFEELPDHHKIALYNQAMKNRIPTILGKLQEYIKSLKETKPDEYLEYELHKRLVEIDRYLETENDLEKYLQELKEIHSDK
;
A
#
# COMPACT_ATOMS: atom_id res chain seq x y z
N MET A 1 0.34 -33.44 -21.70
CA MET A 1 0.44 -32.23 -22.54
C MET A 1 1.28 -31.21 -21.78
N SER A 2 2.37 -30.70 -22.36
CA SER A 2 3.20 -29.71 -21.67
C SER A 2 2.46 -28.39 -21.58
N LYS A 3 2.25 -27.86 -20.37
CA LYS A 3 1.74 -26.50 -20.19
C LYS A 3 2.67 -25.54 -20.94
N LYS A 4 2.13 -24.66 -21.79
CA LYS A 4 2.90 -23.64 -22.49
C LYS A 4 3.60 -22.76 -21.44
N THR A 5 4.89 -22.54 -21.62
CA THR A 5 5.70 -21.73 -20.71
C THR A 5 6.28 -20.53 -21.44
N TYR A 6 6.49 -19.44 -20.71
CA TYR A 6 6.83 -18.13 -21.24
C TYR A 6 8.18 -17.68 -20.65
N PRO A 7 9.27 -17.63 -21.43
CA PRO A 7 10.51 -16.99 -21.00
C PRO A 7 10.35 -15.46 -20.87
N LYS A 8 11.33 -14.80 -20.23
CA LYS A 8 11.33 -13.32 -20.06
C LYS A 8 11.13 -12.55 -21.37
N LYS A 9 11.71 -13.03 -22.47
CA LYS A 9 11.57 -12.41 -23.79
C LYS A 9 10.10 -12.35 -24.23
N ASP A 10 9.36 -13.44 -24.07
CA ASP A 10 7.94 -13.52 -24.45
C ASP A 10 7.10 -12.56 -23.58
N ILE A 11 7.42 -12.42 -22.30
CA ILE A 11 6.76 -11.45 -21.40
C ILE A 11 6.97 -10.01 -21.89
N ILE A 12 8.19 -9.68 -22.33
CA ILE A 12 8.51 -8.35 -22.88
C ILE A 12 7.78 -8.10 -24.19
N GLU A 13 7.69 -9.11 -25.06
CA GLU A 13 6.92 -9.01 -26.31
C GLU A 13 5.42 -8.80 -26.04
N LEU A 14 4.87 -9.49 -25.03
CA LEU A 14 3.50 -9.26 -24.57
C LEU A 14 3.31 -7.82 -24.05
N ALA A 15 4.22 -7.34 -23.20
CA ALA A 15 4.18 -5.98 -22.66
C ALA A 15 4.31 -4.91 -23.75
N ARG A 16 5.12 -5.15 -24.79
CA ARG A 16 5.22 -4.25 -25.95
C ARG A 16 3.91 -4.14 -26.70
N LYS A 17 3.37 -5.29 -27.12
CA LYS A 17 2.20 -5.35 -27.98
C LYS A 17 0.90 -4.95 -27.29
N TYR A 18 0.67 -5.46 -26.08
CA TYR A 18 -0.61 -5.27 -25.37
C TYR A 18 -0.56 -4.17 -24.31
N GLY A 19 0.65 -3.85 -23.84
CA GLY A 19 0.90 -2.80 -22.86
C GLY A 19 1.08 -1.38 -23.43
N GLU A 20 1.06 -1.23 -24.76
CA GLU A 20 1.32 0.03 -25.50
C GLU A 20 2.75 0.56 -25.32
N LEU A 21 3.73 -0.35 -25.25
CA LEU A 21 5.15 0.01 -25.16
C LEU A 21 5.86 -0.15 -26.51
N GLU A 22 5.11 -0.10 -27.62
CA GLU A 22 5.63 -0.24 -28.98
C GLU A 22 6.68 0.82 -29.34
N ASN A 23 6.54 2.02 -28.75
CA ASN A 23 7.45 3.14 -28.95
C ASN A 23 8.59 3.18 -27.92
N ASP A 24 8.68 2.22 -26.99
CA ASP A 24 9.77 2.17 -26.01
C ASP A 24 11.02 1.58 -26.68
N PRO A 25 12.06 2.41 -26.95
CA PRO A 25 13.05 2.12 -27.97
C PRO A 25 14.05 1.02 -27.58
N GLU A 26 14.17 0.68 -26.30
CA GLU A 26 15.24 -0.21 -25.83
C GLU A 26 14.72 -1.48 -25.14
N GLN A 27 14.95 -2.63 -25.78
CA GLN A 27 14.64 -3.94 -25.19
C GLN A 27 15.34 -4.14 -23.84
N THR A 28 16.60 -3.70 -23.76
CA THR A 28 17.42 -3.71 -22.54
C THR A 28 16.80 -2.90 -21.40
N SER A 29 16.02 -1.84 -21.70
CA SER A 29 15.29 -1.05 -20.71
C SER A 29 14.14 -1.86 -20.11
N LEU A 30 13.37 -2.55 -20.96
CA LEU A 30 12.25 -3.39 -20.53
C LEU A 30 12.71 -4.64 -19.75
N GLU A 31 13.84 -5.24 -20.13
CA GLU A 31 14.48 -6.33 -19.37
C GLU A 31 14.85 -5.85 -17.96
N LYS A 32 15.53 -4.71 -17.84
CA LYS A 32 15.86 -4.11 -16.54
C LYS A 32 14.61 -3.76 -15.72
N ARG A 33 13.51 -3.35 -16.36
CA ARG A 33 12.23 -3.10 -15.67
C ARG A 33 11.64 -4.40 -15.12
N LEU A 34 11.62 -5.46 -15.92
CA LEU A 34 11.15 -6.78 -15.49
C LEU A 34 11.97 -7.30 -14.32
N ASP A 35 13.30 -7.20 -14.36
CA ASP A 35 14.17 -7.61 -13.27
C ASP A 35 13.85 -6.85 -11.97
N LYS A 36 13.71 -5.52 -12.04
CA LYS A 36 13.32 -4.71 -10.88
C LYS A 36 11.93 -5.04 -10.35
N ILE A 37 10.99 -5.42 -11.22
CA ILE A 37 9.66 -5.85 -10.81
C ILE A 37 9.74 -7.17 -10.06
N ILE A 38 10.51 -8.13 -10.58
CA ILE A 38 10.74 -9.42 -9.92
C ILE A 38 11.39 -9.21 -8.55
N GLU A 39 12.44 -8.39 -8.46
CA GLU A 39 13.09 -8.02 -7.20
C GLU A 39 12.10 -7.37 -6.22
N PHE A 40 11.23 -6.48 -6.71
CA PHE A 40 10.18 -5.88 -5.89
C PHE A 40 9.21 -6.92 -5.35
N LEU A 41 8.74 -7.84 -6.19
CA LEU A 41 7.80 -8.89 -5.78
C LEU A 41 8.39 -9.78 -4.70
N GLN A 42 9.71 -10.02 -4.71
CA GLN A 42 10.39 -10.86 -3.72
C GLN A 42 10.59 -10.21 -2.34
N LYS A 43 10.35 -8.91 -2.19
CA LYS A 43 10.51 -8.23 -0.90
C LYS A 43 9.56 -8.85 0.13
N GLU A 44 10.04 -9.02 1.37
CA GLU A 44 9.26 -9.66 2.44
C GLU A 44 7.93 -8.98 2.67
N GLU A 45 7.89 -7.64 2.65
CA GLU A 45 6.64 -6.88 2.81
C GLU A 45 5.66 -7.06 1.64
N VAL A 46 6.16 -7.36 0.43
CA VAL A 46 5.35 -7.59 -0.76
C VAL A 46 4.82 -9.01 -0.80
N GLN A 47 5.67 -10.00 -0.48
CA GLN A 47 5.23 -11.37 -0.28
C GLN A 47 4.20 -11.45 0.85
N TYR A 48 4.39 -10.72 1.95
CA TYR A 48 3.45 -10.68 3.06
C TYR A 48 2.04 -10.31 2.60
N VAL A 49 1.86 -9.23 1.82
CA VAL A 49 0.51 -8.81 1.35
C VAL A 49 -0.06 -9.74 0.26
N LEU A 50 0.79 -10.30 -0.61
CA LEU A 50 0.33 -11.20 -1.68
C LEU A 50 0.01 -12.61 -1.18
N GLU A 51 0.66 -13.05 -0.10
CA GLU A 51 0.53 -14.40 0.47
C GLU A 51 -0.42 -14.46 1.68
N GLN A 52 -1.03 -13.35 2.12
CA GLN A 52 -1.84 -13.32 3.35
C GLN A 52 -2.87 -14.45 3.40
N GLN A 53 -2.77 -15.27 4.45
CA GLN A 53 -3.70 -16.35 4.73
C GLN A 53 -4.92 -15.80 5.46
N SER A 54 -6.01 -15.58 4.73
CA SER A 54 -7.34 -15.61 5.32
C SER A 54 -8.32 -16.24 4.32
N ASP A 55 -8.84 -17.39 4.74
CA ASP A 55 -9.81 -18.26 4.06
C ASP A 55 -9.55 -18.67 2.59
N LYS A 56 -10.29 -19.69 2.15
CA LYS A 56 -10.08 -20.38 0.86
C LYS A 56 -10.43 -19.54 -0.38
N ASP A 57 -10.80 -18.27 -0.21
CA ASP A 57 -11.26 -17.34 -1.26
C ASP A 57 -10.46 -16.02 -1.12
N SER A 58 -9.90 -15.35 -2.13
CA SER A 58 -9.86 -15.57 -3.59
C SER A 58 -8.79 -14.67 -4.26
N GLY A 59 -7.57 -14.63 -3.73
CA GLY A 59 -6.43 -13.93 -4.37
C GLY A 59 -5.10 -14.57 -3.97
N ALA A 60 -4.87 -14.74 -2.66
CA ALA A 60 -3.71 -15.46 -2.13
C ALA A 60 -3.69 -16.95 -2.53
N TYR A 61 -4.86 -17.63 -2.58
CA TYR A 61 -4.93 -19.00 -3.11
C TYR A 61 -4.49 -19.07 -4.57
N PHE A 62 -4.92 -18.11 -5.40
CA PHE A 62 -4.57 -18.04 -6.81
C PHE A 62 -3.06 -17.79 -7.00
N TYR A 63 -2.50 -16.85 -6.24
CA TYR A 63 -1.06 -16.56 -6.22
C TYR A 63 -0.23 -17.77 -5.79
N ASN A 64 -0.63 -18.46 -4.72
CA ASN A 64 0.15 -19.57 -4.15
C ASN A 64 0.03 -20.89 -4.95
N ASN A 65 -1.11 -21.13 -5.62
CA ASN A 65 -1.41 -22.44 -6.23
C ASN A 65 -1.44 -22.42 -7.76
N GLU A 66 -1.86 -21.32 -8.38
CA GLU A 66 -2.03 -21.23 -9.84
C GLU A 66 -0.85 -20.50 -10.52
N MET A 67 -0.15 -19.61 -9.82
CA MET A 67 1.06 -18.93 -10.31
C MET A 67 2.33 -19.72 -9.97
N ASN A 68 3.33 -19.71 -10.86
CA ASN A 68 4.63 -20.35 -10.60
C ASN A 68 5.73 -19.35 -10.21
N LEU A 69 5.47 -18.04 -10.36
CA LEU A 69 6.36 -16.97 -9.90
C LEU A 69 6.72 -17.09 -8.40
N THR A 70 5.81 -17.61 -7.57
CA THR A 70 6.00 -17.87 -6.12
C THR A 70 7.05 -18.95 -5.81
N LYS A 71 7.33 -19.83 -6.79
CA LYS A 71 8.25 -20.97 -6.62
C LYS A 71 9.68 -20.63 -7.04
N ALA A 72 9.89 -19.49 -7.68
CA ALA A 72 11.19 -19.05 -8.10
C ALA A 72 11.88 -18.33 -6.92
N LYS A 73 13.00 -18.87 -6.43
CA LYS A 73 13.86 -18.27 -5.40
C LYS A 73 15.32 -18.29 -5.85
N GLY A 74 16.07 -17.22 -5.61
CA GLY A 74 17.51 -17.14 -5.87
C GLY A 74 17.91 -17.18 -7.36
N ASP A 75 19.05 -17.83 -7.66
CA ASP A 75 19.69 -17.84 -8.99
C ASP A 75 18.88 -18.53 -10.11
N ALA A 76 17.77 -19.19 -9.79
CA ALA A 76 16.89 -19.90 -10.74
C ALA A 76 16.17 -18.95 -11.74
N PHE A 77 16.23 -17.63 -11.55
CA PHE A 77 15.46 -16.65 -12.34
C PHE A 77 15.99 -16.35 -13.74
N LYS A 78 17.25 -16.66 -14.04
CA LYS A 78 17.84 -16.34 -15.35
C LYS A 78 17.26 -17.20 -16.48
N GLU A 79 16.78 -18.41 -16.14
CA GLU A 79 16.23 -19.38 -17.10
C GLU A 79 14.81 -19.84 -16.72
N TYR A 80 14.15 -19.12 -15.80
CA TYR A 80 12.82 -19.50 -15.32
C TYR A 80 11.76 -19.26 -16.40
N ASN A 81 10.98 -20.31 -16.70
CA ASN A 81 9.85 -20.19 -17.59
C ASN A 81 8.55 -20.04 -16.79
N TYR A 82 7.87 -18.94 -17.05
CA TYR A 82 6.64 -18.54 -16.37
C TYR A 82 5.44 -19.24 -16.99
N ASN A 83 4.37 -19.46 -16.22
CA ASN A 83 3.12 -19.86 -16.84
C ASN A 83 2.41 -18.65 -17.48
N GLN A 84 1.30 -18.88 -18.18
CA GLN A 84 0.60 -17.81 -18.90
C GLN A 84 0.01 -16.73 -17.97
N ILE A 85 -0.43 -17.11 -16.77
CA ILE A 85 -0.94 -16.17 -15.76
C ILE A 85 0.19 -15.27 -15.29
N ASP A 86 1.33 -15.86 -14.95
CA ASP A 86 2.54 -15.12 -14.56
C ASP A 86 3.00 -14.17 -15.67
N ALA A 87 2.98 -14.63 -16.92
CA ALA A 87 3.38 -13.82 -18.06
C ALA A 87 2.47 -12.59 -18.25
N ILE A 88 1.15 -12.76 -18.11
CA ILE A 88 0.18 -11.64 -18.16
C ILE A 88 0.40 -10.69 -16.97
N PHE A 89 0.50 -11.23 -15.76
CA PHE A 89 0.72 -10.44 -14.55
C PHE A 89 1.98 -9.57 -14.64
N LEU A 90 3.10 -10.17 -15.03
CA LEU A 90 4.39 -9.48 -15.18
C LEU A 90 4.35 -8.48 -16.34
N ALA A 91 3.70 -8.81 -17.47
CA ALA A 91 3.56 -7.89 -18.59
C ALA A 91 2.77 -6.64 -18.21
N VAL A 92 1.67 -6.79 -17.46
CA VAL A 92 0.89 -5.66 -16.94
C VAL A 92 1.74 -4.80 -16.00
N LEU A 93 2.52 -5.39 -15.09
CA LEU A 93 3.44 -4.64 -14.22
C LEU A 93 4.51 -3.87 -14.99
N ILE A 94 5.05 -4.43 -16.08
CA ILE A 94 5.98 -3.70 -16.95
C ILE A 94 5.28 -2.48 -17.56
N SER A 95 4.05 -2.65 -18.06
CA SER A 95 3.25 -1.56 -18.64
C SER A 95 2.90 -0.46 -17.64
N LEU A 96 2.80 -0.79 -16.36
CA LEU A 96 2.50 0.14 -15.28
C LEU A 96 3.74 0.68 -14.56
N SER A 97 4.95 0.32 -15.02
CA SER A 97 6.20 0.64 -14.33
C SER A 97 6.38 2.14 -14.03
N GLU A 98 5.96 3.04 -14.93
CA GLU A 98 6.09 4.49 -14.73
C GLU A 98 4.89 5.14 -14.02
N GLN A 99 3.86 4.37 -13.66
CA GLN A 99 2.73 4.87 -12.87
C GLN A 99 3.23 5.30 -11.48
N SER A 100 2.80 6.48 -11.02
CA SER A 100 3.36 7.18 -9.84
C SER A 100 3.33 6.33 -8.56
N PHE A 101 2.18 5.72 -8.26
CA PHE A 101 1.99 4.87 -7.09
C PHE A 101 2.91 3.65 -7.15
N PHE A 102 2.95 2.92 -8.28
CA PHE A 102 3.81 1.74 -8.39
C PHE A 102 5.30 2.09 -8.37
N LYS A 103 5.68 3.24 -8.92
CA LYS A 103 7.04 3.79 -8.82
C LYS A 103 7.41 4.12 -7.36
N ALA A 104 6.46 4.61 -6.56
CA ALA A 104 6.63 4.84 -5.12
C ALA A 104 6.67 3.58 -4.28
N LEU A 105 5.95 2.53 -4.66
CA LEU A 105 6.10 1.24 -4.00
C LEU A 105 7.46 0.59 -4.30
N ARG A 106 7.92 0.66 -5.55
CA ARG A 106 9.20 0.05 -5.96
C ARG A 106 10.41 0.80 -5.45
N SER A 107 10.38 2.14 -5.46
CA SER A 107 11.47 2.99 -4.98
C SER A 107 11.27 3.36 -3.49
N ASN A 108 12.35 3.61 -2.77
CA ASN A 108 12.27 4.18 -1.41
C ASN A 108 12.36 5.72 -1.42
N GLN A 109 12.25 6.34 -2.61
CA GLN A 109 12.59 7.76 -2.82
C GLN A 109 11.38 8.64 -3.15
N SER A 110 10.35 8.12 -3.83
CA SER A 110 9.14 8.90 -4.10
C SER A 110 8.13 8.72 -2.96
N LYS A 111 7.71 9.84 -2.41
CA LYS A 111 6.67 9.89 -1.38
C LYS A 111 5.30 9.78 -2.04
N ILE A 112 4.41 9.02 -1.43
CA ILE A 112 2.99 9.03 -1.75
C ILE A 112 2.43 10.30 -1.13
N ILE A 113 1.89 11.19 -1.96
CA ILE A 113 1.46 12.54 -1.57
C ILE A 113 -0.04 12.55 -1.26
N ASN A 114 -0.83 11.79 -2.03
CA ASN A 114 -2.27 11.65 -1.82
C ASN A 114 -2.68 10.16 -1.93
N PRO A 115 -2.65 9.41 -0.83
CA PRO A 115 -2.90 7.98 -0.82
C PRO A 115 -4.17 7.54 -1.52
N ILE A 116 -5.30 8.22 -1.26
CA ILE A 116 -6.61 7.87 -1.81
C ILE A 116 -6.63 8.09 -3.32
N LEU A 117 -6.22 9.28 -3.78
CA LEU A 117 -6.20 9.57 -5.22
C LEU A 117 -5.21 8.68 -5.97
N GLU A 118 -4.05 8.38 -5.37
CA GLU A 118 -3.04 7.52 -5.97
C GLU A 118 -3.50 6.04 -6.01
N GLU A 119 -4.27 5.59 -5.02
CA GLU A 119 -4.95 4.28 -5.03
C GLU A 119 -6.03 4.21 -6.10
N GLU A 120 -6.93 5.20 -6.19
CA GLU A 120 -7.97 5.27 -7.23
C GLU A 120 -7.34 5.24 -8.64
N GLN A 121 -6.30 6.06 -8.85
CA GLN A 121 -5.54 6.09 -10.11
C GLN A 121 -4.80 4.77 -10.38
N TRP A 122 -4.33 4.09 -9.33
CA TRP A 122 -3.72 2.77 -9.47
C TRP A 122 -4.75 1.73 -9.92
N VAL A 123 -5.93 1.72 -9.29
CA VAL A 123 -7.04 0.82 -9.62
C VAL A 123 -7.52 1.02 -11.05
N GLU A 124 -7.72 2.27 -11.45
CA GLU A 124 -8.07 2.61 -12.82
C GLU A 124 -6.99 2.14 -13.82
N ALA A 125 -5.71 2.41 -13.51
CA ALA A 125 -4.61 2.07 -14.40
C ALA A 125 -4.46 0.57 -14.61
N PHE A 126 -4.47 -0.24 -13.53
CA PHE A 126 -4.33 -1.68 -13.69
C PHE A 126 -5.55 -2.31 -14.35
N THR A 127 -6.77 -1.83 -14.06
CA THR A 127 -8.00 -2.34 -14.67
C THR A 127 -8.00 -2.11 -16.18
N ASN A 128 -7.63 -0.88 -16.59
CA ASN A 128 -7.54 -0.51 -18.00
C ASN A 128 -6.42 -1.23 -18.75
N LYS A 129 -5.30 -1.52 -18.09
CA LYS A 129 -4.19 -2.27 -18.72
C LYS A 129 -4.48 -3.76 -18.80
N LEU A 130 -5.02 -4.36 -17.74
CA LEU A 130 -5.26 -5.80 -17.66
C LEU A 130 -6.26 -6.29 -18.73
N SER A 131 -7.34 -5.53 -18.99
CA SER A 131 -8.36 -5.89 -19.98
C SER A 131 -7.80 -6.18 -21.38
N ARG A 132 -6.70 -5.53 -21.77
CA ARG A 132 -6.06 -5.68 -23.07
C ARG A 132 -5.40 -7.05 -23.27
N PHE A 133 -5.11 -7.75 -22.18
CA PHE A 133 -4.49 -9.07 -22.20
C PHE A 133 -5.50 -10.22 -22.33
N GLU A 134 -6.81 -9.93 -22.40
CA GLU A 134 -7.84 -10.94 -22.65
C GLU A 134 -7.53 -11.79 -23.88
N THR A 135 -7.13 -11.14 -24.97
CA THR A 135 -6.79 -11.82 -26.24
C THR A 135 -5.55 -12.72 -26.16
N VAL A 136 -4.74 -12.54 -25.11
CA VAL A 136 -3.58 -13.39 -24.83
C VAL A 136 -4.03 -14.66 -24.12
N TRP A 137 -5.14 -14.64 -23.37
CA TRP A 137 -5.65 -15.77 -22.62
C TRP A 137 -6.23 -16.84 -23.53
N ASN A 138 -5.81 -18.10 -23.32
CA ASN A 138 -6.38 -19.25 -24.04
C ASN A 138 -7.13 -20.15 -23.08
N GLU A 139 -8.45 -20.03 -23.05
CA GLU A 139 -9.32 -20.81 -22.16
C GLU A 139 -9.25 -22.32 -22.43
N LYS A 140 -9.05 -22.71 -23.69
CA LYS A 140 -8.98 -24.12 -24.10
C LYS A 140 -7.81 -24.87 -23.45
N ASP A 141 -6.71 -24.16 -23.19
CA ASP A 141 -5.50 -24.75 -22.61
C ASP A 141 -5.49 -24.70 -21.07
N ASN A 142 -6.23 -23.75 -20.47
CA ASN A 142 -6.11 -23.43 -19.04
C ASN A 142 -7.34 -23.78 -18.19
N ARG A 143 -8.48 -24.18 -18.79
CA ARG A 143 -9.72 -24.61 -18.10
C ARG A 143 -10.42 -23.55 -17.23
N ARG A 144 -9.84 -22.35 -17.09
CA ARG A 144 -10.43 -21.19 -16.41
C ARG A 144 -10.83 -20.14 -17.43
N SER A 145 -11.95 -19.45 -17.19
CA SER A 145 -12.35 -18.34 -18.04
C SER A 145 -11.49 -17.11 -17.77
N TRP A 146 -11.45 -16.18 -18.74
CA TRP A 146 -10.73 -14.92 -18.55
C TRP A 146 -11.29 -14.09 -17.40
N GLU A 147 -12.61 -14.06 -17.20
CA GLU A 147 -13.24 -13.31 -16.11
C GLU A 147 -12.74 -13.80 -14.75
N PHE A 148 -12.62 -15.11 -14.57
CA PHE A 148 -12.06 -15.68 -13.35
C PHE A 148 -10.60 -15.22 -13.16
N VAL A 149 -9.77 -15.32 -14.19
CA VAL A 149 -8.34 -14.96 -14.10
C VAL A 149 -8.15 -13.47 -13.85
N SER A 150 -8.86 -12.63 -14.59
CA SER A 150 -8.76 -11.17 -14.49
C SER A 150 -9.21 -10.64 -13.14
N VAL A 151 -10.27 -11.19 -12.54
CA VAL A 151 -10.68 -10.84 -11.17
C VAL A 151 -9.59 -11.19 -10.17
N ASN A 152 -8.99 -12.37 -10.27
CA ASN A 152 -7.91 -12.78 -9.36
C ASN A 152 -6.64 -11.92 -9.56
N LEU A 153 -6.25 -11.64 -10.81
CA LEU A 153 -5.13 -10.74 -11.10
C LEU A 153 -5.41 -9.31 -10.59
N GLY A 154 -6.62 -8.80 -10.79
CA GLY A 154 -7.07 -7.51 -10.25
C GLY A 154 -6.98 -7.46 -8.72
N SER A 155 -7.39 -8.54 -8.05
CA SER A 155 -7.22 -8.68 -6.60
C SER A 155 -5.74 -8.57 -6.18
N LEU A 156 -4.82 -9.24 -6.89
CA LEU A 156 -3.38 -9.13 -6.61
C LEU A 156 -2.82 -7.72 -6.81
N PHE A 157 -3.27 -7.00 -7.84
CA PHE A 157 -2.87 -5.59 -8.01
C PHE A 157 -3.43 -4.70 -6.91
N TYR A 158 -4.65 -4.98 -6.45
CA TYR A 158 -5.25 -4.28 -5.32
C TYR A 158 -4.47 -4.51 -4.02
N GLN A 159 -3.96 -5.71 -3.76
CA GLN A 159 -3.15 -6.00 -2.55
C GLN A 159 -1.93 -5.07 -2.37
N PHE A 160 -1.42 -4.47 -3.44
CA PHE A 160 -0.33 -3.48 -3.32
C PHE A 160 -0.73 -2.20 -2.59
N THR A 161 -2.03 -1.87 -2.49
CA THR A 161 -2.54 -0.74 -1.70
C THR A 161 -2.42 -0.99 -0.20
N LEU A 162 -2.35 -2.26 0.21
CA LEU A 162 -2.21 -2.66 1.60
C LEU A 162 -0.75 -2.68 2.09
N LEU A 163 0.20 -2.29 1.23
CA LEU A 163 1.62 -2.32 1.60
C LEU A 163 1.93 -1.35 2.76
N PRO A 164 2.77 -1.77 3.74
CA PRO A 164 3.09 -0.98 4.93
C PRO A 164 3.61 0.44 4.66
N LYS A 165 4.15 0.71 3.46
CA LYS A 165 4.62 2.05 3.07
C LYS A 165 3.52 3.13 3.16
N MET A 166 2.25 2.77 2.93
CA MET A 166 1.12 3.70 3.11
C MET A 166 0.89 4.07 4.58
N SER A 167 0.75 3.06 5.44
CA SER A 167 0.58 3.26 6.89
C SER A 167 1.81 3.88 7.55
N THR A 168 3.01 3.56 7.05
CA THR A 168 4.27 4.15 7.53
C THR A 168 4.30 5.66 7.28
N HIS A 169 3.78 6.13 6.14
CA HIS A 169 3.74 7.58 5.88
C HIS A 169 2.78 8.32 6.83
N ALA A 170 1.60 7.75 7.09
CA ALA A 170 0.68 8.29 8.08
C ALA A 170 1.31 8.32 9.49
N ASN A 171 1.97 7.23 9.89
CA ASN A 171 2.67 7.12 11.17
C ASN A 171 3.85 8.10 11.28
N GLU A 172 4.60 8.36 10.20
CA GLU A 172 5.67 9.36 10.19
C GLU A 172 5.16 10.78 10.45
N ILE A 173 4.02 11.15 9.86
CA ILE A 173 3.39 12.45 10.09
C ILE A 173 2.94 12.55 11.55
N GLN A 174 2.28 11.51 12.05
CA GLN A 174 1.81 11.44 13.42
C GLN A 174 2.97 11.55 14.43
N ASN A 175 4.07 10.82 14.21
CA ASN A 175 5.26 10.87 15.05
C ASN A 175 5.91 12.27 15.08
N LYS A 176 5.94 12.98 13.95
CA LYS A 176 6.43 14.37 13.91
C LYS A 176 5.56 15.32 14.72
N LEU A 177 4.24 15.16 14.67
CA LEU A 177 3.31 15.94 15.48
C LEU A 177 3.46 15.63 16.96
N TYR A 178 3.57 14.36 17.35
CA TYR A 178 3.86 13.98 18.74
C TYR A 178 5.18 14.55 19.23
N THR A 179 6.23 14.48 18.41
CA THR A 179 7.54 15.06 18.75
C THR A 179 7.42 16.58 18.95
N LEU A 180 6.67 17.28 18.08
CA LEU A 180 6.42 18.71 18.22
C LEU A 180 5.70 19.04 19.52
N VAL A 181 4.64 18.32 19.86
CA VAL A 181 3.87 18.51 21.10
C VAL A 181 4.77 18.27 22.31
N LYS A 182 5.50 17.14 22.34
CA LYS A 182 6.43 16.80 23.42
C LYS A 182 7.49 17.89 23.64
N LEU A 183 8.17 18.31 22.57
CA LEU A 183 9.18 19.37 22.67
C LEU A 183 8.57 20.71 23.10
N PHE A 184 7.33 20.99 22.70
CA PHE A 184 6.63 22.19 23.13
C PHE A 184 6.26 22.13 24.62
N GLU A 185 5.82 20.98 25.12
CA GLU A 185 5.48 20.76 26.54
C GLU A 185 6.68 20.93 27.47
N GLU A 186 7.86 20.48 27.04
CA GLU A 186 9.13 20.62 27.76
C GLU A 186 9.60 22.08 27.93
N LEU A 187 9.04 23.04 27.16
CA LEU A 187 9.40 24.45 27.29
C LEU A 187 8.77 25.13 28.52
N PRO A 188 9.50 26.03 29.21
CA PRO A 188 8.91 26.96 30.17
C PRO A 188 7.86 27.87 29.53
N ASP A 189 6.86 28.31 30.30
CA ASP A 189 5.69 29.04 29.78
C ASP A 189 6.02 30.30 28.98
N HIS A 190 7.03 31.07 29.40
CA HIS A 190 7.45 32.27 28.67
C HIS A 190 8.04 31.94 27.29
N HIS A 191 8.76 30.82 27.16
CA HIS A 191 9.26 30.33 25.87
C HIS A 191 8.14 29.74 25.01
N LYS A 192 7.14 29.07 25.60
CA LYS A 192 5.92 28.63 24.90
C LYS A 192 5.19 29.82 24.28
N ILE A 193 4.98 30.90 25.05
CA ILE A 193 4.32 32.13 24.57
C ILE A 193 5.14 32.80 23.45
N ALA A 194 6.46 32.88 23.60
CA ALA A 194 7.34 33.47 22.58
C ALA A 194 7.28 32.68 21.27
N LEU A 195 7.45 31.35 21.33
CA LEU A 195 7.38 30.48 20.16
C LEU A 195 5.99 30.50 19.51
N TYR A 196 4.93 30.52 20.33
CA TYR A 196 3.56 30.65 19.84
C TYR A 196 3.40 31.93 19.01
N ASN A 197 3.76 33.08 19.58
CA ASN A 197 3.63 34.37 18.90
C ASN A 197 4.52 34.48 17.65
N GLN A 198 5.72 33.88 17.67
CA GLN A 198 6.68 33.96 16.57
C GLN A 198 6.33 33.04 15.40
N ALA A 199 5.89 31.81 15.68
CA ALA A 199 5.83 30.75 14.66
C ALA A 199 4.45 30.07 14.51
N MET A 200 3.59 30.10 15.52
CA MET A 200 2.38 29.26 15.57
C MET A 200 1.05 30.02 15.56
N LYS A 201 1.05 31.29 15.99
CA LYS A 201 -0.15 32.11 16.24
C LYS A 201 -1.19 32.07 15.12
N ASN A 202 -0.72 32.12 13.88
CA ASN A 202 -1.60 32.05 12.71
C ASN A 202 -1.67 30.65 12.10
N ARG A 203 -0.62 29.83 12.28
CA ARG A 203 -0.53 28.50 11.65
C ARG A 203 -1.44 27.48 12.32
N ILE A 204 -1.47 27.44 13.65
CA ILE A 204 -2.32 26.49 14.40
C ILE A 204 -3.80 26.72 14.06
N PRO A 205 -4.36 27.94 14.15
CA PRO A 205 -5.76 28.18 13.78
C PRO A 205 -6.06 27.83 12.32
N THR A 206 -5.15 28.13 11.38
CA THR A 206 -5.34 27.77 9.97
C THR A 206 -5.35 26.26 9.77
N ILE A 207 -4.44 25.51 10.40
CA ILE A 207 -4.40 24.04 10.31
C ILE A 207 -5.68 23.44 10.90
N LEU A 208 -6.10 23.92 12.08
CA LEU A 208 -7.33 23.48 12.72
C LEU A 208 -8.57 23.77 11.85
N GLY A 209 -8.66 24.97 11.28
CA GLY A 209 -9.75 25.33 10.38
C GLY A 209 -9.82 24.43 9.16
N LYS A 210 -8.68 24.18 8.50
CA LYS A 210 -8.61 23.25 7.35
C LYS A 210 -8.99 21.81 7.71
N LEU A 211 -8.60 21.34 8.90
CA LEU A 211 -8.98 20.02 9.38
C LEU A 211 -10.49 19.92 9.61
N GLN A 212 -11.09 20.95 10.22
CA GLN A 212 -12.54 21.02 10.42
C GLN A 212 -13.31 21.08 9.09
N GLU A 213 -12.81 21.87 8.12
CA GLU A 213 -13.35 21.92 6.76
C GLU A 213 -13.28 20.56 6.07
N TYR A 214 -12.16 19.86 6.19
CA TYR A 214 -11.99 18.51 5.64
C TYR A 214 -12.98 17.51 6.26
N ILE A 215 -13.10 17.46 7.59
CA ILE A 215 -14.05 16.58 8.28
C ILE A 215 -15.50 16.90 7.88
N LYS A 216 -15.84 18.20 7.74
CA LYS A 216 -17.16 18.62 7.28
C LYS A 216 -17.40 18.17 5.83
N SER A 217 -16.40 18.33 4.96
CA SER A 217 -16.46 17.86 3.57
C SER A 217 -16.62 16.35 3.48
N LEU A 218 -15.94 15.56 4.33
CA LEU A 218 -16.15 14.11 4.41
C LEU A 218 -17.61 13.78 4.69
N LYS A 219 -18.20 14.43 5.70
CA LYS A 219 -19.62 14.23 6.05
C LYS A 219 -20.58 14.55 4.91
N GLU A 220 -20.28 15.58 4.12
CA GLU A 220 -21.16 16.07 3.05
C GLU A 220 -20.98 15.31 1.73
N THR A 221 -19.77 14.85 1.43
CA THR A 221 -19.41 14.29 0.11
C THR A 221 -19.13 12.80 0.12
N LYS A 222 -18.77 12.22 1.28
CA LYS A 222 -18.32 10.83 1.43
C LYS A 222 -18.82 10.22 2.76
N PRO A 223 -20.13 9.95 2.89
CA PRO A 223 -20.76 9.57 4.16
C PRO A 223 -20.23 8.25 4.75
N ASP A 224 -19.82 7.30 3.91
CA ASP A 224 -19.26 6.02 4.37
C ASP A 224 -17.86 6.20 4.98
N GLU A 225 -16.98 6.98 4.35
CA GLU A 225 -15.67 7.35 4.91
C GLU A 225 -15.82 8.18 6.20
N TYR A 226 -16.86 9.02 6.28
CA TYR A 226 -17.17 9.77 7.50
C TYR A 226 -17.61 8.86 8.65
N LEU A 227 -18.35 7.79 8.36
CA LEU A 227 -18.74 6.79 9.36
C LEU A 227 -17.51 6.08 9.93
N GLU A 228 -16.56 5.70 9.07
CA GLU A 228 -15.28 5.11 9.47
C GLU A 228 -14.48 6.07 10.37
N TYR A 229 -14.40 7.35 9.99
CA TYR A 229 -13.78 8.38 10.82
C TYR A 229 -14.44 8.48 12.22
N GLU A 230 -15.77 8.52 12.29
CA GLU A 230 -16.50 8.60 13.57
C GLU A 230 -16.28 7.36 14.45
N LEU A 231 -16.25 6.17 13.84
CA LEU A 231 -15.92 4.92 14.53
C LEU A 231 -14.50 4.97 15.09
N HIS A 232 -13.52 5.32 14.27
CA HIS A 232 -12.12 5.42 14.67
C HIS A 232 -11.92 6.46 15.78
N LYS A 233 -12.56 7.62 15.66
CA LYS A 233 -12.54 8.67 16.69
C LYS A 233 -13.04 8.14 18.04
N ARG A 234 -14.16 7.40 18.06
CA ARG A 234 -14.69 6.81 19.29
C ARG A 234 -13.76 5.77 19.89
N LEU A 235 -13.13 4.94 19.07
CA LEU A 235 -12.14 3.96 19.54
C LEU A 235 -10.95 4.66 20.22
N VAL A 236 -10.41 5.71 19.59
CA VAL A 236 -9.32 6.51 20.18
C VAL A 236 -9.74 7.21 21.48
N GLU A 237 -11.00 7.68 21.58
CA GLU A 237 -11.53 8.26 22.83
C GLU A 237 -11.61 7.22 23.95
N ILE A 238 -12.03 5.99 23.62
CA ILE A 238 -12.05 4.86 24.56
C ILE A 238 -10.63 4.51 25.02
N ASP A 239 -9.68 4.38 24.10
CA ASP A 239 -8.29 4.04 24.42
C ASP A 239 -7.67 5.09 25.36
N ARG A 240 -7.87 6.38 25.09
CA ARG A 240 -7.39 7.46 25.98
C ARG A 240 -8.02 7.42 27.36
N TYR A 241 -9.30 7.09 27.45
CA TYR A 241 -9.98 6.96 28.74
C TYR A 241 -9.37 5.82 29.56
N LEU A 242 -9.15 4.66 28.94
CA LEU A 242 -8.54 3.50 29.57
C LEU A 242 -7.07 3.74 29.99
N GLU A 243 -6.29 4.45 29.17
CA GLU A 243 -4.93 4.87 29.54
C GLU A 243 -4.94 5.78 30.78
N THR A 244 -5.86 6.74 30.82
CA THR A 244 -6.00 7.67 31.96
C THR A 244 -6.44 6.94 33.23
N GLU A 245 -7.34 5.96 33.13
CA GLU A 245 -7.80 5.13 34.25
C GLU A 245 -6.66 4.27 34.81
N ASN A 246 -5.89 3.61 33.95
CA ASN A 246 -4.70 2.83 34.33
C ASN A 246 -3.64 3.71 35.03
N ASP A 247 -3.36 4.91 34.51
CA ASP A 247 -2.42 5.84 35.13
C ASP A 247 -2.90 6.31 36.51
N LEU A 248 -4.22 6.53 36.67
CA LEU A 248 -4.82 6.91 37.94
C LEU A 248 -4.76 5.77 38.97
N GLU A 249 -5.04 4.53 38.55
CA GLU A 249 -4.92 3.35 39.40
C GLU A 249 -3.48 3.13 39.87
N LYS A 250 -2.51 3.29 38.96
CA LYS A 250 -1.08 3.21 39.30
C LYS A 250 -0.68 4.28 40.31
N TYR A 251 -1.10 5.53 40.11
CA TYR A 251 -0.84 6.63 41.05
C TYR A 251 -1.49 6.40 42.42
N LEU A 252 -2.73 5.90 42.46
CA LEU A 252 -3.42 5.55 43.71
C LEU A 252 -2.74 4.40 44.45
N GLN A 253 -2.17 3.43 43.71
CA GLN A 253 -1.40 2.33 44.28
C GLN A 253 -0.07 2.83 44.89
N GLU A 254 0.66 3.69 44.18
CA GLU A 254 1.88 4.33 44.68
C GLU A 254 1.60 5.17 45.94
N LEU A 255 0.48 5.91 46.00
CA LEU A 255 0.07 6.66 47.19
C LEU A 255 -0.23 5.75 48.39
N LYS A 256 -0.90 4.60 48.18
CA LYS A 256 -1.20 3.63 49.24
C LYS A 256 0.06 2.99 49.81
N GLU A 257 1.06 2.74 48.96
CA GLU A 257 2.36 2.21 49.38
C GLU A 257 3.12 3.25 50.22
N ILE A 258 3.15 4.52 49.80
CA ILE A 258 3.78 5.62 50.55
C ILE A 258 3.10 5.85 51.93
N HIS A 259 1.80 5.57 52.06
CA HIS A 259 1.03 5.82 53.28
C HIS A 259 0.83 4.57 54.16
N SER A 260 1.23 3.38 53.71
CA SER A 260 1.20 2.14 54.52
C SER A 260 2.48 1.93 55.34
N ASP A 261 3.55 2.68 55.06
CA ASP A 261 4.83 2.64 55.80
C ASP A 261 4.91 3.67 56.96
N LYS A 262 3.76 4.16 57.45
CA LYS A 262 3.63 4.99 58.66
C LYS A 262 2.66 4.35 59.66
#